data_AF-A0AAV8ZHR0-F1
#
_entry.id   AF-A0AAV8ZHR0-F1
#
_cell.length_a   1.000
_cell.length_b   1.000
_cell.length_c   1.000
_cell.angle_alpha   90.00
_cell.angle_beta   90.00
_cell.angle_gamma   90.00
#
_symmetry.space_group_name_H-M   'P 1'
#
loop_
_entity.id
_entity.type
_entity.pdbx_description
1 polymer ?
#
loop_
_entity_poly.entity_id
_entity_poly.type
_entity_poly.pdbx_seq_one_letter_code
_entity_poly.pdbx_strand_id
1 'polypeptide(L)'
;MYCKRQLVEMLTKNRQTEVVADNEADKTDLTQVITTKLPLKYDEDLQEVEEKLEDVQVFNALAQEMALLGENTVKHMTIKLMYGILSNKLGALYSWEGQKGKRIFKTLKLASLVISKLAY
;
A
#
# COMPACT_ATOMS: atom_id res chain seq x y z
N MET A 1 28.26 39.39 -2.23
CA MET A 1 28.90 38.17 -2.80
C MET A 1 28.45 36.98 -1.99
N TYR A 2 27.56 36.14 -2.53
CA TYR A 2 27.10 34.94 -1.82
C TYR A 2 28.20 33.87 -1.88
N CYS A 3 28.48 33.23 -0.74
CA CYS A 3 29.54 32.23 -0.65
C CYS A 3 29.09 30.93 -1.33
N LYS A 4 30.02 30.21 -1.96
CA LYS A 4 29.75 28.99 -2.77
C LYS A 4 28.89 27.94 -2.01
N ARG A 5 29.01 27.89 -0.68
CA ARG A 5 28.20 27.05 0.21
C ARG A 5 26.72 27.46 0.27
N GLN A 6 26.44 28.75 0.38
CA GLN A 6 25.06 29.26 0.36
C GLN A 6 24.39 29.06 -1.00
N LEU A 7 25.15 29.18 -2.09
CA LEU A 7 24.63 28.87 -3.43
C LEU A 7 24.28 27.38 -3.60
N VAL A 8 25.12 26.47 -3.09
CA VAL A 8 24.83 25.03 -3.13
C VAL A 8 23.61 24.66 -2.26
N GLU A 9 23.45 25.29 -1.09
CA GLU A 9 22.28 25.09 -0.22
C GLU A 9 20.98 25.61 -0.84
N MET A 10 21.01 26.74 -1.56
CA MET A 10 19.86 27.24 -2.30
C MET A 10 19.50 26.34 -3.50
N LEU A 11 20.50 25.84 -4.23
CA LEU A 11 20.28 24.93 -5.37
C LEU A 11 19.78 23.55 -4.93
N THR A 12 20.19 23.07 -3.76
CA THR A 12 19.74 21.77 -3.21
C THR A 12 18.33 21.84 -2.62
N LYS A 13 17.96 22.96 -1.99
CA LYS A 13 16.57 23.20 -1.56
C LYS A 13 15.60 23.28 -2.74
N ASN A 14 15.99 23.92 -3.84
CA ASN A 14 15.11 24.04 -5.01
C ASN A 14 14.95 22.72 -5.80
N ARG A 15 15.94 21.82 -5.76
CA ARG A 15 15.83 20.49 -6.41
C ARG A 15 14.85 19.55 -5.70
N GLN A 16 14.55 19.76 -4.42
CA GLN A 16 13.60 18.92 -3.67
C GLN A 16 12.13 19.35 -3.85
N THR A 17 11.86 20.57 -4.35
CA THR A 17 10.50 21.10 -4.45
C THR A 17 9.87 20.94 -5.84
N GLU A 18 10.65 20.68 -6.90
CA GLU A 18 10.14 20.59 -8.28
C GLU A 18 9.81 19.16 -8.76
N VAL A 19 9.96 18.12 -7.92
CA VAL A 19 9.71 16.72 -8.34
C VAL A 19 8.46 16.08 -7.70
N VAL A 20 7.80 16.75 -6.74
CA VAL A 20 6.75 16.11 -5.92
C VAL A 20 5.32 16.58 -6.26
N ALA A 21 5.13 17.81 -6.74
CA ALA A 21 3.78 18.38 -6.87
C ALA A 21 2.92 17.78 -8.00
N ASP A 22 3.53 17.34 -9.11
CA ASP A 22 2.77 16.88 -10.28
C ASP A 22 2.42 15.38 -10.26
N ASN A 23 2.94 14.61 -9.30
CA ASN A 23 2.72 13.15 -9.18
C ASN A 23 1.80 12.75 -8.01
N GLU A 24 1.39 13.68 -7.15
CA GLU A 24 0.71 13.39 -5.88
C GLU A 24 -0.82 13.37 -6.03
N ALA A 25 -1.37 14.21 -6.91
CA ALA A 25 -2.80 14.24 -7.22
C ALA A 25 -3.28 12.95 -7.92
N ASP A 26 -2.51 12.45 -8.89
CA ASP A 26 -2.83 11.25 -9.68
C ASP A 26 -2.73 9.96 -8.83
N LYS A 27 -1.79 9.92 -7.88
CA LYS A 27 -1.63 8.78 -6.96
C LYS A 27 -2.66 8.72 -5.85
N THR A 28 -3.09 9.90 -5.37
CA THR A 28 -4.19 9.98 -4.40
C THR A 28 -5.47 9.44 -5.04
N ASP A 29 -5.72 9.76 -6.31
CA ASP A 29 -6.84 9.22 -7.08
C ASP A 29 -6.73 7.69 -7.23
N LEU A 30 -5.57 7.17 -7.64
CA LEU A 30 -5.36 5.71 -7.76
C LEU A 30 -5.56 4.95 -6.44
N THR A 31 -5.12 5.53 -5.31
CA THR A 31 -5.29 4.91 -3.99
C THR A 31 -6.76 4.89 -3.59
N GLN A 32 -7.51 5.97 -3.84
CA GLN A 32 -8.96 6.01 -3.63
C GLN A 32 -9.71 5.00 -4.51
N VAL A 33 -9.28 4.84 -5.77
CA VAL A 33 -9.84 3.83 -6.68
C VAL A 33 -9.64 2.41 -6.13
N ILE A 34 -8.50 2.12 -5.49
CA ILE A 34 -8.28 0.82 -4.84
C ILE A 34 -9.14 0.70 -3.58
N THR A 35 -9.12 1.71 -2.72
CA THR A 35 -9.82 1.69 -1.42
C THR A 35 -11.34 1.58 -1.57
N THR A 36 -11.92 2.12 -2.65
CA THR A 36 -13.36 1.97 -2.96
C THR A 36 -13.77 0.57 -3.39
N LYS A 37 -12.82 -0.26 -3.85
CA LYS A 37 -13.05 -1.68 -4.21
C LYS A 37 -12.93 -2.62 -3.01
N LEU A 38 -12.40 -2.13 -1.89
CA LEU A 38 -12.21 -2.92 -0.68
C LEU A 38 -13.54 -3.10 0.09
N PRO A 39 -13.82 -4.29 0.66
CA PRO A 39 -13.05 -5.52 0.55
C PRO A 39 -13.26 -6.23 -0.79
N LEU A 40 -12.17 -6.78 -1.36
CA LEU A 40 -12.18 -7.43 -2.67
C LEU A 40 -13.02 -8.72 -2.67
N LYS A 41 -13.84 -8.88 -3.70
CA LYS A 41 -14.80 -9.99 -3.82
C LYS A 41 -14.45 -10.98 -4.93
N TYR A 42 -13.78 -10.50 -5.97
CA TYR A 42 -13.51 -11.26 -7.19
C TYR A 42 -12.01 -11.31 -7.47
N ASP A 43 -11.59 -12.37 -8.16
CA ASP A 43 -10.19 -12.57 -8.54
C ASP A 43 -9.69 -11.49 -9.51
N GLU A 44 -10.56 -10.98 -10.38
CA GLU A 44 -10.26 -9.93 -11.36
C GLU A 44 -9.85 -8.63 -10.65
N ASP A 45 -10.63 -8.19 -9.65
CA ASP A 45 -10.31 -7.01 -8.83
C ASP A 45 -9.00 -7.22 -8.05
N LEU A 46 -8.75 -8.44 -7.58
CA LEU A 46 -7.51 -8.79 -6.90
C LEU A 46 -6.29 -8.67 -7.83
N GLN A 47 -6.39 -9.17 -9.06
CA GLN A 47 -5.32 -9.06 -10.05
C GLN A 47 -5.03 -7.59 -10.39
N GLU A 48 -6.07 -6.79 -10.62
CA GLU A 48 -5.90 -5.36 -10.91
C GLU A 48 -5.22 -4.61 -9.74
N VAL A 49 -5.60 -4.92 -8.50
CA VAL A 49 -4.96 -4.33 -7.32
C VAL A 49 -3.51 -4.78 -7.20
N GLU A 50 -3.21 -6.06 -7.43
CA GLU A 50 -1.84 -6.57 -7.39
C GLU A 50 -0.94 -5.93 -8.45
N GLU A 51 -1.45 -5.69 -9.67
CA GLU A 51 -0.74 -4.96 -10.73
C GLU A 51 -0.44 -3.51 -10.32
N LYS A 52 -1.43 -2.81 -9.73
CA LYS A 52 -1.24 -1.44 -9.25
C LYS A 52 -0.25 -1.34 -8.09
N LEU A 53 -0.18 -2.37 -7.24
CA LEU A 53 0.75 -2.45 -6.11
C LEU A 53 2.20 -2.75 -6.51
N GLU A 54 2.49 -2.98 -7.79
CA GLU A 54 3.87 -2.99 -8.30
C GLU A 54 4.52 -1.59 -8.24
N ASP A 55 3.72 -0.52 -8.32
CA ASP A 55 4.22 0.84 -8.08
C ASP A 55 4.46 1.05 -6.57
N VAL A 56 5.73 1.20 -6.19
CA VAL A 56 6.17 1.45 -4.81
C VAL A 56 5.49 2.66 -4.17
N GLN A 57 5.14 3.67 -4.97
CA GLN A 57 4.48 4.88 -4.49
C GLN A 57 3.01 4.60 -4.14
N VAL A 58 2.30 3.86 -5.00
CA VAL A 58 0.93 3.39 -4.73
C VAL A 58 0.91 2.46 -3.53
N PHE A 59 1.87 1.52 -3.46
CA PHE A 59 2.05 0.65 -2.31
C PHE A 59 2.21 1.45 -1.01
N ASN A 60 3.11 2.43 -1.00
CA ASN A 60 3.37 3.26 0.18
C ASN A 60 2.15 4.11 0.55
N ALA A 61 1.45 4.69 -0.42
CA ALA A 61 0.25 5.48 -0.19
C ALA A 61 -0.86 4.64 0.44
N LEU A 62 -1.18 3.49 -0.16
CA LEU A 62 -2.18 2.56 0.37
C LEU A 62 -1.78 2.04 1.76
N ALA A 63 -0.50 1.76 1.95
CA ALA A 63 0.06 1.39 3.24
C ALA A 63 -0.13 2.50 4.30
N GLN A 64 -0.09 3.78 3.94
CA GLN A 64 -0.40 4.87 4.87
C GLN A 64 -1.91 4.94 5.17
N GLU A 65 -2.78 4.79 4.17
CA GLU A 65 -4.23 4.74 4.40
C GLU A 65 -4.61 3.60 5.35
N MET A 66 -4.02 2.41 5.16
CA MET A 66 -4.25 1.27 6.04
C MET A 66 -3.70 1.46 7.45
N ALA A 67 -2.68 2.30 7.65
CA ALA A 67 -2.18 2.64 8.98
C ALA A 67 -3.22 3.40 9.81
N LEU A 68 -4.13 4.14 9.17
CA LEU A 68 -5.22 4.87 9.84
C LEU A 68 -6.23 3.93 10.51
N LEU A 69 -6.26 2.65 10.12
CA LEU A 69 -7.14 1.64 10.74
C LEU A 69 -6.71 1.23 12.15
N GLY A 70 -5.63 1.83 12.68
CA GLY A 70 -5.16 1.89 14.07
C GLY A 70 -5.79 0.90 15.07
N GLU A 71 -4.95 0.00 15.59
CA GLU A 71 -5.30 -0.98 16.63
C GLU A 71 -4.13 -1.15 17.60
N ASN A 72 -4.42 -1.41 18.87
CA ASN A 72 -3.40 -1.46 19.93
C ASN A 72 -2.57 -2.75 19.95
N THR A 73 -2.91 -3.73 19.11
CA THR A 73 -2.21 -5.01 19.07
C THR A 73 -2.07 -5.52 17.65
N VAL A 74 -0.96 -6.19 17.35
CA VAL A 74 -0.71 -6.87 16.07
C VAL A 74 -1.86 -7.79 15.68
N LYS A 75 -2.43 -8.53 16.64
CA LYS A 75 -3.55 -9.45 16.41
C LYS A 75 -4.79 -8.72 15.88
N HIS A 76 -5.26 -7.70 16.59
CA HIS A 76 -6.45 -6.96 16.18
C HIS A 76 -6.21 -6.16 14.90
N MET A 77 -5.02 -5.59 14.73
CA MET A 77 -4.63 -4.91 13.49
C MET A 77 -4.67 -5.86 12.30
N THR A 78 -4.08 -7.05 12.43
CA THR A 78 -4.11 -8.08 11.38
C THR A 78 -5.54 -8.44 11.02
N ILE A 79 -6.41 -8.68 12.03
CA ILE A 79 -7.81 -9.02 11.80
C ILE A 79 -8.53 -7.90 11.03
N LYS A 80 -8.40 -6.65 11.46
CA LYS A 80 -9.02 -5.50 10.78
C LYS A 80 -8.51 -5.32 9.36
N LEU A 81 -7.19 -5.39 9.16
CA LEU A 81 -6.58 -5.29 7.83
C LEU A 81 -7.12 -6.37 6.91
N MET A 82 -7.08 -7.64 7.35
CA MET A 82 -7.53 -8.78 6.54
C MET A 82 -9.01 -8.66 6.15
N TYR A 83 -9.90 -8.29 7.08
CA TYR A 83 -11.32 -8.06 6.78
C TYR A 83 -11.56 -6.81 5.92
N GLY A 84 -10.66 -5.83 6.00
CA GLY A 84 -10.68 -4.64 5.15
C GLY A 84 -10.29 -4.96 3.71
N ILE A 85 -9.31 -5.84 3.48
CA ILE A 85 -8.76 -6.08 2.13
C ILE A 85 -9.51 -7.16 1.35
N LEU A 86 -9.96 -8.23 2.00
CA LEU A 86 -10.53 -9.40 1.34
C LEU A 86 -11.88 -9.75 1.95
N SER A 87 -12.86 -10.01 1.09
CA SER A 87 -14.12 -10.62 1.51
C SER A 87 -13.88 -12.06 1.99
N ASN A 88 -14.75 -12.55 2.88
CA ASN A 88 -14.68 -13.96 3.34
C ASN A 88 -14.69 -14.96 2.20
N LYS A 89 -15.46 -14.69 1.12
CA LYS A 89 -15.57 -15.55 -0.05
C LYS A 89 -14.23 -15.67 -0.77
N LEU A 90 -13.58 -14.54 -1.03
CA LEU A 90 -12.28 -14.51 -1.71
C LEU A 90 -11.16 -15.02 -0.80
N GLY A 91 -11.11 -14.56 0.46
CA GLY A 91 -10.13 -15.01 1.45
C GLY A 91 -10.16 -16.51 1.72
N ALA A 92 -11.32 -17.16 1.59
CA ALA A 92 -11.42 -18.61 1.72
C ALA A 92 -10.62 -19.40 0.66
N LEU A 93 -10.37 -18.80 -0.51
CA LEU A 93 -9.59 -19.40 -1.61
C LEU A 93 -8.08 -19.38 -1.34
N TYR A 94 -7.64 -18.59 -0.36
CA TYR A 94 -6.23 -18.38 -0.03
C TYR A 94 -5.87 -18.98 1.33
N SER A 95 -4.59 -19.31 1.48
CA SER A 95 -3.97 -19.60 2.78
C SER A 95 -2.51 -19.16 2.74
N TRP A 96 -1.89 -19.02 3.91
CA TRP A 96 -0.51 -18.54 3.99
C TRP A 96 0.47 -19.35 3.14
N GLU A 97 0.41 -20.68 3.23
CA GLU A 97 1.32 -21.63 2.55
C GLU A 97 0.65 -22.41 1.40
N GLY A 98 -0.60 -22.11 1.03
CA GLY A 98 -1.32 -22.87 0.01
C GLY A 98 -1.83 -24.25 0.47
N GLN A 99 -2.10 -24.40 1.77
CA GLN A 99 -2.59 -25.66 2.34
C GLN A 99 -3.98 -26.04 1.82
N LYS A 100 -4.25 -27.34 1.72
CA LYS A 100 -5.55 -27.91 1.31
C LYS A 100 -6.00 -27.45 -0.09
N GLY A 101 -5.06 -27.28 -1.02
CA GLY A 101 -5.35 -26.88 -2.41
C GLY A 101 -5.73 -25.41 -2.58
N LYS A 102 -5.53 -24.59 -1.53
CA LYS A 102 -5.74 -23.15 -1.59
C LYS A 102 -4.56 -22.46 -2.27
N ARG A 103 -4.79 -21.25 -2.77
CA ARG A 103 -3.74 -20.40 -3.32
C ARG A 103 -2.84 -19.84 -2.22
N ILE A 104 -1.60 -19.53 -2.56
CA ILE A 104 -0.59 -19.01 -1.63
C ILE A 104 -0.80 -17.50 -1.45
N PHE A 105 -1.07 -17.06 -0.22
CA PHE A 105 -1.30 -15.65 0.08
C PHE A 105 0.01 -14.87 0.21
N LYS A 106 1.04 -15.44 0.84
CA LYS A 106 2.30 -14.73 1.15
C LYS A 106 3.08 -14.23 -0.07
N THR A 107 2.75 -14.70 -1.27
CA THR A 107 3.35 -14.28 -2.53
C THR A 107 2.70 -13.02 -3.11
N LEU A 108 1.57 -12.58 -2.56
CA LEU A 108 0.86 -11.39 -2.99
C LEU A 108 1.52 -10.11 -2.44
N LYS A 109 1.43 -9.02 -3.21
CA LYS A 109 1.83 -7.68 -2.77
C LYS A 109 0.94 -7.21 -1.62
N LEU A 110 -0.35 -7.54 -1.62
CA LEU A 110 -1.24 -7.31 -0.47
C LEU A 110 -0.72 -7.96 0.82
N ALA A 111 -0.14 -9.16 0.76
CA ALA A 111 0.45 -9.79 1.94
C ALA A 111 1.67 -9.02 2.43
N SER A 112 2.50 -8.52 1.50
CA SER A 112 3.65 -7.66 1.82
C SER A 112 3.18 -6.34 2.45
N LEU A 113 2.08 -5.79 1.96
CA LEU A 113 1.47 -4.56 2.49
C LEU A 113 0.97 -4.76 3.92
N VAL A 114 0.24 -5.85 4.20
CA VAL A 114 -0.18 -6.20 5.55
C VAL A 114 1.02 -6.36 6.49
N ILE A 115 2.06 -7.10 6.09
CA ILE A 115 3.26 -7.28 6.91
C ILE A 115 3.96 -5.95 7.19
N SER A 116 4.07 -5.07 6.18
CA SER A 116 4.73 -3.77 6.31
C SER A 116 4.08 -2.87 7.36
N LYS A 117 2.80 -3.09 7.69
CA LYS A 117 2.07 -2.37 8.74
C LYS A 117 2.17 -3.03 10.11
N LEU A 118 2.42 -4.33 10.16
CA LEU A 118 2.53 -5.07 11.41
C LEU A 118 3.95 -5.04 11.99
N ALA A 119 4.96 -4.90 11.12
CA ALA A 119 6.36 -4.75 11.50
C ALA A 119 6.64 -3.30 11.91
N TYR A 120 6.46 -3.01 13.20
CA TYR A 120 7.04 -1.83 13.86
C TYR A 120 8.55 -1.96 14.00
#